data_AF-A0AA36JBT3-F1
#
_entry.id   AF-A0AA36JBT3-F1
#
_cell.length_a   1.000
_cell.length_b   1.000
_cell.length_c   1.000
_cell.angle_alpha   90.00
_cell.angle_beta   90.00
_cell.angle_gamma   90.00
#
_symmetry.space_group_name_H-M   'P 1'
#
loop_
_entity.id
_entity.type
_entity.pdbx_description
1 polymer ?
#
loop_
_entity_poly.entity_id
_entity_poly.type
_entity_poly.pdbx_seq_one_letter_code
_entity_poly.pdbx_strand_id
1 'polypeptide(L)'
;MAASGWQARDVESERLWKMESVVDSEELVRKLCCGMGWSGDGTGLPNAPGSGANDNGLCWSAGDFGRYARCCFQGLRQLVKAPAPPWMRQEIRGDVDRGSGSVRRFRTEEMDAMEADWGHVFCRFRVRGGELVTCDTEKIPLLRSSGEPWGQYEALARAARLLLALDLLPAKDFFVSPNIFDQQQMPVPVLTKARVVFARNLLRVPSYELVGPLLDKIRTDLVAIPWAAKEPRLFWRGGMRSFNSCGCRSGAQHWPARWRSLNGSQLLARVPPGSCHDQPPELCSSSCGCTRHVTNRSSFRFSNRVRLCEISRQHPDLVDAKLAYIPDSYGELRPWASERRLVASYAQPAEQLSFKYLISTDGSTIDDTRIYWMLSSGSLVFKQITALLPYGIPGLEPWRHFVPVREDFGDLVEKIRWARRNDAECRAMASRAKDFARSFFTEEQILHYIFRVLEAYSELIES
;
A
#
# COMPACT_ATOMS: atom_id res chain seq x y z
N MET A 1 -82.87 -19.07 -11.34
CA MET A 1 -81.42 -18.87 -11.22
C MET A 1 -81.16 -17.40 -11.43
N ALA A 2 -80.79 -16.71 -10.36
CA ALA A 2 -80.91 -15.27 -10.19
C ALA A 2 -79.68 -14.47 -10.68
N ALA A 3 -79.91 -13.17 -10.84
CA ALA A 3 -79.13 -12.18 -11.56
C ALA A 3 -78.06 -11.41 -10.72
N SER A 4 -77.06 -10.87 -11.45
CA SER A 4 -76.41 -9.54 -11.38
C SER A 4 -76.01 -8.84 -10.06
N GLY A 5 -74.76 -8.34 -9.98
CA GLY A 5 -74.44 -6.95 -9.57
C GLY A 5 -73.34 -6.69 -8.53
N TRP A 6 -72.52 -5.63 -8.78
CA TRP A 6 -71.72 -4.76 -7.86
C TRP A 6 -70.36 -5.27 -7.31
N GLN A 7 -69.17 -4.69 -7.59
CA GLN A 7 -68.52 -3.36 -7.35
C GLN A 7 -67.89 -3.11 -5.95
N ALA A 8 -66.55 -2.98 -5.96
CA ALA A 8 -65.61 -2.12 -5.19
C ALA A 8 -65.61 -2.03 -3.64
N ARG A 9 -64.42 -2.16 -3.03
CA ARG A 9 -63.73 -1.10 -2.23
C ARG A 9 -62.35 -1.54 -1.70
N ASP A 10 -61.46 -0.56 -1.63
CA ASP A 10 -60.14 -0.53 -0.98
C ASP A 10 -60.16 -1.02 0.49
N VAL A 11 -58.97 -1.39 0.98
CA VAL A 11 -58.31 -0.91 2.21
C VAL A 11 -57.28 -1.97 2.66
N GLU A 12 -56.00 -1.60 2.54
CA GLU A 12 -55.02 -1.60 3.64
C GLU A 12 -55.00 -2.80 4.63
N SER A 13 -53.82 -3.41 4.76
CA SER A 13 -53.26 -4.19 5.89
C SER A 13 -53.05 -5.70 5.70
N GLU A 14 -51.78 -6.06 5.50
CA GLU A 14 -51.03 -7.26 5.98
C GLU A 14 -49.62 -7.19 5.34
N ARG A 15 -48.62 -6.43 5.83
CA ARG A 15 -47.73 -6.74 6.98
C ARG A 15 -47.45 -8.25 7.07
N LEU A 16 -46.30 -8.82 6.70
CA LEU A 16 -44.95 -8.55 7.21
C LEU A 16 -43.90 -9.31 6.38
N TRP A 17 -43.23 -8.63 5.45
CA TRP A 17 -41.83 -8.91 5.10
C TRP A 17 -41.21 -7.58 4.67
N LYS A 18 -41.03 -6.68 5.65
CA LYS A 18 -40.11 -5.56 5.49
C LYS A 18 -38.71 -6.16 5.44
N MET A 19 -38.18 -6.25 4.23
CA MET A 19 -36.74 -6.14 3.99
C MET A 19 -36.32 -4.77 4.53
N GLU A 20 -35.95 -4.71 5.81
CA GLU A 20 -35.13 -3.62 6.29
C GLU A 20 -33.79 -3.75 5.59
N SER A 21 -33.63 -2.94 4.54
CA SER A 21 -32.34 -2.51 4.05
C SER A 21 -31.61 -1.84 5.21
N VAL A 22 -30.79 -2.61 5.92
CA VAL A 22 -29.73 -2.06 6.76
C VAL A 22 -28.75 -1.38 5.79
N VAL A 23 -29.01 -0.10 5.51
CA VAL A 23 -27.92 0.81 5.18
C VAL A 23 -26.99 0.70 6.37
N ASP A 24 -25.79 0.17 6.16
CA ASP A 24 -24.82 -0.05 7.21
C ASP A 24 -24.69 1.25 8.02
N SER A 25 -24.93 1.20 9.33
CA SER A 25 -25.05 2.42 10.15
C SER A 25 -23.79 3.29 10.04
N GLU A 26 -22.64 2.68 9.78
CA GLU A 26 -21.38 3.37 9.50
C GLU A 26 -21.37 4.14 8.18
N GLU A 27 -21.98 3.61 7.11
CA GLU A 27 -22.05 4.28 5.81
C GLU A 27 -22.96 5.51 5.86
N LEU A 28 -24.09 5.38 6.56
CA LEU A 28 -25.01 6.50 6.81
C LEU A 28 -24.36 7.58 7.69
N VAL A 29 -23.70 7.18 8.78
CA VAL A 29 -22.94 8.10 9.64
C VAL A 29 -21.84 8.79 8.84
N ARG A 30 -21.06 8.07 8.02
CA ARG A 30 -20.04 8.67 7.15
C ARG A 30 -20.62 9.65 6.15
N LYS A 31 -21.72 9.33 5.46
CA LYS A 31 -22.40 10.28 4.55
C LYS A 31 -22.86 11.55 5.28
N LEU A 32 -23.41 11.40 6.48
CA LEU A 32 -23.81 12.52 7.33
C LEU A 32 -22.61 13.34 7.82
N CYS A 33 -21.51 12.68 8.21
CA CYS A 33 -20.28 13.35 8.65
C CYS A 33 -19.55 14.05 7.49
N CYS A 34 -19.49 13.45 6.30
CA CYS A 34 -18.93 14.06 5.09
C CYS A 34 -19.74 15.29 4.65
N GLY A 35 -21.07 15.25 4.81
CA GLY A 35 -21.94 16.41 4.59
C GLY A 35 -21.71 17.60 5.54
N MET A 36 -20.94 17.43 6.62
CA MET A 36 -20.60 18.52 7.57
C MET A 36 -19.33 19.31 7.18
N GLY A 37 -18.73 19.09 6.01
CA GLY A 37 -17.56 19.88 5.61
C GLY A 37 -16.98 19.62 4.23
N TRP A 38 -17.78 19.33 3.21
CA TRP A 38 -17.24 18.94 1.90
C TRP A 38 -17.02 20.09 0.93
N SER A 39 -15.85 20.10 0.27
CA SER A 39 -15.66 20.63 -1.08
C SER A 39 -14.77 19.67 -1.87
N GLY A 40 -15.34 18.93 -2.83
CA GLY A 40 -14.56 18.15 -3.80
C GLY A 40 -15.12 16.75 -4.04
N ASP A 41 -15.79 16.55 -5.16
CA ASP A 41 -16.26 15.27 -5.70
C ASP A 41 -15.18 14.44 -6.40
N GLY A 42 -13.91 14.79 -6.19
CA GLY A 42 -12.81 14.27 -7.00
C GLY A 42 -12.90 14.72 -8.46
N THR A 43 -13.83 15.62 -8.81
CA THR A 43 -14.00 16.20 -10.15
C THR A 43 -14.10 17.73 -10.08
N GLY A 44 -13.11 18.34 -9.41
CA GLY A 44 -12.75 19.75 -9.58
C GLY A 44 -13.64 20.77 -8.88
N LEU A 45 -13.04 21.88 -8.47
CA LEU A 45 -13.46 23.28 -8.71
C LEU A 45 -12.33 24.23 -8.22
N PRO A 46 -12.30 25.50 -8.69
CA PRO A 46 -11.08 26.17 -9.13
C PRO A 46 -10.49 27.12 -8.09
N ASN A 47 -9.19 27.36 -8.21
CA ASN A 47 -8.40 28.44 -7.58
C ASN A 47 -7.65 28.17 -6.27
N ALA A 48 -7.30 26.92 -5.97
CA ALA A 48 -6.13 26.65 -5.13
C ALA A 48 -5.03 26.02 -6.01
N PRO A 49 -3.78 26.55 -6.04
CA PRO A 49 -2.69 25.87 -6.71
C PRO A 49 -2.36 24.61 -5.91
N GLY A 50 -2.91 23.46 -6.30
CA GLY A 50 -2.65 22.18 -5.65
C GLY A 50 -3.77 21.13 -5.68
N SER A 51 -5.02 21.50 -5.98
CA SER A 51 -6.13 20.52 -6.09
C SER A 51 -6.14 19.83 -7.46
N GLY A 52 -5.13 19.00 -7.71
CA GLY A 52 -5.13 18.07 -8.85
C GLY A 52 -6.06 16.88 -8.59
N ALA A 53 -6.50 16.22 -9.68
CA ALA A 53 -7.35 15.03 -9.72
C ALA A 53 -6.76 13.75 -9.06
N ASN A 54 -5.83 13.90 -8.10
CA ASN A 54 -5.02 12.84 -7.49
C ASN A 54 -5.13 12.81 -5.95
N ASP A 55 -6.09 13.52 -5.37
CA ASP A 55 -6.36 13.50 -3.92
C ASP A 55 -7.09 12.22 -3.46
N ASN A 56 -7.38 11.27 -4.36
CA ASN A 56 -7.91 9.93 -4.04
C ASN A 56 -9.14 9.93 -3.11
N GLY A 57 -9.92 11.02 -3.10
CA GLY A 57 -11.07 11.17 -2.21
C GLY A 57 -10.71 11.43 -0.74
N LEU A 58 -9.53 11.99 -0.45
CA LEU A 58 -9.20 12.54 0.87
C LEU A 58 -10.24 13.60 1.23
N CYS A 59 -11.10 13.28 2.21
CA CYS A 59 -12.08 14.23 2.70
C CYS A 59 -11.36 15.29 3.54
N TRP A 60 -11.35 16.52 3.04
CA TRP A 60 -10.91 17.70 3.77
C TRP A 60 -12.13 18.45 4.27
N SER A 61 -12.18 18.74 5.57
CA SER A 61 -13.26 19.57 6.10
C SER A 61 -13.00 21.03 5.76
N ALA A 62 -13.90 21.68 5.01
CA ALA A 62 -13.99 23.14 4.95
C ALA A 62 -14.50 23.75 6.29
N GLY A 63 -14.88 22.90 7.27
CA GLY A 63 -15.37 23.25 8.60
C GLY A 63 -14.50 22.71 9.75
N ASP A 64 -15.11 22.48 10.91
CA ASP A 64 -14.42 21.99 12.13
C ASP A 64 -13.84 20.57 11.93
N PHE A 65 -12.53 20.52 11.67
CA PHE A 65 -11.76 19.29 11.46
C PHE A 65 -11.82 18.34 12.68
N GLY A 66 -11.93 18.89 13.89
CA GLY A 66 -12.12 18.10 15.12
C GLY A 66 -13.50 17.47 15.21
N ARG A 67 -14.55 18.17 14.77
CA ARG A 67 -15.90 17.59 14.68
C ARG A 67 -15.94 16.46 13.66
N TYR A 68 -15.32 16.65 12.49
CA TYR A 68 -15.17 15.58 11.49
C TYR A 68 -14.47 14.36 12.10
N ALA A 69 -13.31 14.56 12.74
CA ALA A 69 -12.54 13.47 13.32
C ALA A 69 -13.34 12.68 14.38
N ARG A 70 -14.03 13.39 15.28
CA ARG A 70 -14.88 12.78 16.32
C ARG A 70 -16.10 12.04 15.74
N CYS A 71 -16.64 12.53 14.62
CA CYS A 71 -17.81 11.92 13.97
C CYS A 71 -17.44 10.63 13.24
N CYS A 72 -16.38 10.67 12.41
CA CYS A 72 -16.01 9.59 11.49
C CYS A 72 -15.15 8.49 12.12
N PHE A 73 -14.43 8.77 13.21
CA PHE A 73 -13.42 7.87 13.78
C PHE A 73 -13.68 7.59 15.26
N GLN A 74 -14.93 7.27 15.60
CA GLN A 74 -15.35 7.00 16.98
C GLN A 74 -14.69 5.74 17.56
N GLY A 75 -14.45 4.72 16.72
CA GLY A 75 -13.83 3.45 17.10
C GLY A 75 -12.34 3.59 17.38
N LEU A 76 -11.67 4.59 16.78
CA LEU A 76 -10.23 4.79 16.91
C LEU A 76 -9.76 4.92 18.37
N ARG A 77 -10.52 5.61 19.25
CA ARG A 77 -10.18 5.72 20.68
C ARG A 77 -10.15 4.37 21.40
N GLN A 78 -10.99 3.42 20.98
CA GLN A 78 -10.98 2.07 21.55
C GLN A 78 -9.82 1.25 20.98
N LEU A 79 -9.57 1.37 19.66
CA LEU A 79 -8.46 0.68 18.99
C LEU A 79 -7.10 1.05 19.59
N VAL A 80 -6.83 2.33 19.84
CA VAL A 80 -5.55 2.78 20.44
C VAL A 80 -5.37 2.35 21.90
N LYS A 81 -6.45 1.99 22.61
CA LYS A 81 -6.36 1.39 23.96
C LYS A 81 -6.08 -0.11 23.90
N ALA A 82 -6.56 -0.78 22.86
CA ALA A 82 -6.36 -2.22 22.68
C ALA A 82 -4.90 -2.54 22.31
N PRO A 83 -4.29 -3.59 22.86
CA PRO A 83 -2.92 -3.98 22.50
C PRO A 83 -2.74 -4.17 21.00
N ALA A 84 -1.65 -3.64 20.44
CA ALA A 84 -1.33 -3.84 19.04
C ALA A 84 -1.23 -5.34 18.70
N PRO A 85 -1.84 -5.80 17.58
CA PRO A 85 -1.68 -7.16 17.09
C PRO A 85 -0.20 -7.57 17.01
N PRO A 86 0.13 -8.86 17.24
CA PRO A 86 1.52 -9.33 17.22
C PRO A 86 2.29 -8.93 15.97
N TRP A 87 1.64 -8.94 14.81
CA TRP A 87 2.28 -8.60 13.54
C TRP A 87 2.68 -7.11 13.47
N MET A 88 1.84 -6.18 13.96
CA MET A 88 2.16 -4.75 13.98
C MET A 88 3.36 -4.49 14.87
N ARG A 89 3.39 -5.10 16.07
CA ARG A 89 4.53 -4.98 17.00
C ARG A 89 5.81 -5.53 16.40
N GLN A 90 5.75 -6.69 15.73
CA GLN A 90 6.89 -7.29 15.08
C GLN A 90 7.40 -6.42 13.91
N GLU A 91 6.48 -5.84 13.14
CA GLU A 91 6.77 -4.95 12.03
C GLU A 91 7.51 -3.70 12.50
N ILE A 92 6.89 -2.95 13.41
CA ILE A 92 7.42 -1.69 13.96
C ILE A 92 8.76 -1.94 14.66
N ARG A 93 8.86 -3.02 15.46
CA ARG A 93 10.12 -3.41 16.11
C ARG A 93 11.24 -3.70 15.11
N GLY A 94 10.91 -4.22 13.93
CA GLY A 94 11.88 -4.55 12.88
C GLY A 94 12.34 -3.33 12.05
N ASP A 95 11.67 -2.19 12.19
CA ASP A 95 11.99 -0.94 11.51
C ASP A 95 12.97 -0.05 12.30
N VAL A 96 12.92 -0.15 13.63
CA VAL A 96 13.81 0.56 14.56
C VAL A 96 15.18 -0.13 14.62
N ASP A 97 16.26 0.66 14.57
CA ASP A 97 17.59 0.13 14.85
C ASP A 97 17.75 -0.18 16.35
N ARG A 98 18.13 -1.41 16.66
CA ARG A 98 18.34 -1.88 18.04
C ARG A 98 19.79 -2.28 18.33
N GLY A 99 20.69 -2.19 17.35
CA GLY A 99 22.08 -2.62 17.51
C GLY A 99 22.19 -4.01 18.18
N SER A 100 23.13 -4.14 19.12
CA SER A 100 23.34 -5.33 19.97
C SER A 100 22.68 -5.24 21.36
N GLY A 101 21.77 -4.28 21.61
CA GLY A 101 21.29 -3.96 22.97
C GLY A 101 19.97 -3.18 23.03
N SER A 102 19.86 -2.27 24.01
CA SER A 102 18.70 -1.41 24.23
C SER A 102 18.44 -0.46 23.05
N VAL A 103 17.18 -0.06 22.87
CA VAL A 103 16.77 0.90 21.85
C VAL A 103 17.50 2.23 22.06
N ARG A 104 18.25 2.70 21.06
CA ARG A 104 18.90 4.01 21.09
C ARG A 104 17.82 5.10 21.14
N ARG A 105 18.00 6.06 22.05
CA ARG A 105 17.24 7.31 22.04
C ARG A 105 18.03 8.40 21.33
N PHE A 106 17.31 9.37 20.78
CA PHE A 106 17.83 10.47 19.97
C PHE A 106 17.47 11.78 20.64
N ARG A 107 18.47 12.65 20.77
CA ARG A 107 18.30 13.98 21.36
C ARG A 107 17.69 14.96 20.36
N THR A 108 17.09 16.02 20.89
CA THR A 108 16.56 17.13 20.09
C THR A 108 17.66 17.77 19.23
N GLU A 109 18.90 17.88 19.72
CA GLU A 109 20.00 18.44 18.93
C GLU A 109 20.36 17.57 17.71
N GLU A 110 20.19 16.25 17.80
CA GLU A 110 20.41 15.34 16.66
C GLU A 110 19.29 15.50 15.62
N MET A 111 18.05 15.73 16.08
CA MET A 111 16.91 16.04 15.22
C MET A 111 17.09 17.40 14.53
N ASP A 112 17.61 18.40 15.25
CA ASP A 112 17.90 19.73 14.71
C ASP A 112 19.04 19.69 13.69
N ALA A 113 20.11 18.93 13.96
CA ALA A 113 21.19 18.69 13.00
C ALA A 113 20.68 17.99 11.73
N MET A 114 19.81 16.99 11.87
CA MET A 114 19.15 16.35 10.72
C MET A 114 18.33 17.35 9.90
N GLU A 115 17.59 18.26 10.53
CA GLU A 115 16.81 19.27 9.81
C GLU A 115 17.71 20.29 9.08
N ALA A 116 18.83 20.69 9.69
CA ALA A 116 19.78 21.61 9.09
C ALA A 116 20.44 21.01 7.84
N ASP A 117 20.87 19.74 7.92
CA ASP A 117 21.56 19.07 6.82
C ASP A 117 20.59 18.55 5.75
N TRP A 118 19.41 18.07 6.15
CA TRP A 118 18.51 17.28 5.29
C TRP A 118 17.09 17.82 5.17
N GLY A 119 16.81 19.04 5.64
CA GLY A 119 15.50 19.68 5.51
C GLY A 119 15.07 19.96 4.05
N HIS A 120 15.97 19.76 3.10
CA HIS A 120 15.69 19.81 1.65
C HIS A 120 15.29 18.44 1.06
N VAL A 121 15.36 17.37 1.85
CA VAL A 121 15.01 16.00 1.47
C VAL A 121 13.84 15.48 2.32
N PHE A 122 13.91 15.68 3.64
CA PHE A 122 12.90 15.19 4.60
C PHE A 122 12.11 16.34 5.21
N CYS A 123 10.85 16.06 5.54
CA CYS A 123 9.96 17.04 6.14
C CYS A 123 9.80 16.77 7.63
N ARG A 124 10.15 17.73 8.49
CA ARG A 124 9.94 17.63 9.93
C ARG A 124 8.55 18.14 10.31
N PHE A 125 7.79 17.32 11.03
CA PHE A 125 6.46 17.63 11.54
C PHE A 125 6.56 17.91 13.03
N ARG A 126 5.97 19.02 13.50
CA ARG A 126 6.01 19.45 14.90
C ARG A 126 4.64 19.92 15.37
N VAL A 127 4.29 19.66 16.62
CA VAL A 127 3.13 20.29 17.26
C VAL A 127 3.56 21.56 17.97
N ARG A 128 3.03 22.71 17.55
CA ARG A 128 3.29 24.03 18.18
C ARG A 128 1.96 24.71 18.45
N GLY A 129 1.76 25.17 19.69
CA GLY A 129 0.50 25.83 20.08
C GLY A 129 -0.76 24.95 19.92
N GLY A 130 -0.60 23.62 19.94
CA GLY A 130 -1.71 22.68 19.72
C GLY A 130 -2.01 22.39 18.24
N GLU A 131 -1.26 22.96 17.31
CA GLU A 131 -1.42 22.75 15.87
C GLU A 131 -0.24 22.00 15.26
N LEU A 132 -0.50 21.23 14.20
CA LEU A 132 0.54 20.55 13.43
C LEU A 132 1.18 21.54 12.45
N VAL A 133 2.46 21.83 12.65
CA VAL A 133 3.32 22.61 11.76
C VAL A 133 4.24 21.65 11.00
N THR A 134 4.25 21.73 9.67
CA THR A 134 5.10 20.93 8.79
C THR A 134 6.28 21.77 8.25
N CYS A 135 7.12 21.17 7.40
CA CYS A 135 8.23 21.87 6.75
C CYS A 135 7.76 22.86 5.65
N ASP A 136 8.70 23.70 5.20
CA ASP A 136 8.54 24.47 3.97
C ASP A 136 8.70 23.55 2.75
N THR A 137 7.58 23.22 2.10
CA THR A 137 7.54 22.25 0.99
C THR A 137 8.30 22.74 -0.24
N GLU A 138 8.49 24.05 -0.42
CA GLU A 138 9.25 24.61 -1.56
C GLU A 138 10.75 24.27 -1.48
N LYS A 139 11.26 24.02 -0.28
CA LYS A 139 12.65 23.59 -0.06
C LYS A 139 12.90 22.14 -0.45
N ILE A 140 11.84 21.34 -0.60
CA ILE A 140 11.93 19.92 -0.92
C ILE A 140 11.55 19.71 -2.40
N PRO A 141 12.51 19.45 -3.31
CA PRO A 141 12.23 19.34 -4.75
C PRO A 141 11.13 18.34 -5.11
N LEU A 142 11.04 17.22 -4.38
CA LEU A 142 10.02 16.18 -4.59
C LEU A 142 8.59 16.63 -4.28
N LEU A 143 8.43 17.69 -3.47
CA LEU A 143 7.13 18.25 -3.09
C LEU A 143 6.73 19.46 -3.93
N ARG A 144 7.56 19.90 -4.89
CA ARG A 144 7.22 21.02 -5.78
C ARG A 144 6.20 20.66 -6.87
N SER A 145 5.95 19.38 -7.08
CA SER A 145 4.98 18.89 -8.06
C SER A 145 3.98 17.96 -7.41
N SER A 146 2.78 17.92 -7.97
CA SER A 146 1.77 16.95 -7.58
C SER A 146 2.19 15.54 -7.98
N GLY A 147 1.72 14.53 -7.25
CA GLY A 147 2.04 13.13 -7.51
C GLY A 147 2.18 12.33 -6.23
N GLU A 148 2.82 11.17 -6.34
CA GLU A 148 2.98 10.21 -5.25
C GLU A 148 3.75 10.77 -4.04
N PRO A 149 4.87 11.51 -4.19
CA PRO A 149 5.54 12.17 -3.05
C PRO A 149 4.63 13.14 -2.28
N TRP A 150 3.92 14.00 -3.02
CA TRP A 150 2.97 14.95 -2.44
C TRP A 150 1.81 14.23 -1.73
N GLY A 151 1.25 13.21 -2.37
CA GLY A 151 0.20 12.37 -1.79
C GLY A 151 0.65 11.73 -0.48
N GLN A 152 1.87 11.20 -0.42
CA GLN A 152 2.44 10.60 0.81
C GLN A 152 2.62 11.63 1.94
N TYR A 153 3.14 12.80 1.62
CA TYR A 153 3.24 13.91 2.56
C TYR A 153 1.87 14.32 3.11
N GLU A 154 0.90 14.56 2.23
CA GLU A 154 -0.46 15.00 2.62
C GLU A 154 -1.22 13.93 3.41
N ALA A 155 -1.10 12.65 3.03
CA ALA A 155 -1.71 11.55 3.76
C ALA A 155 -1.21 11.48 5.21
N LEU A 156 0.09 11.60 5.44
CA LEU A 156 0.65 11.60 6.79
C LEU A 156 0.29 12.88 7.56
N ALA A 157 0.26 14.03 6.89
CA ALA A 157 -0.21 15.27 7.50
C ALA A 157 -1.67 15.18 7.94
N ARG A 158 -2.55 14.62 7.10
CA ARG A 158 -3.96 14.35 7.44
C ARG A 158 -4.06 13.38 8.61
N ALA A 159 -3.35 12.25 8.59
CA ALA A 159 -3.37 11.27 9.67
C ALA A 159 -2.91 11.89 11.01
N ALA A 160 -1.82 12.66 10.99
CA ALA A 160 -1.32 13.36 12.18
C ALA A 160 -2.31 14.41 12.70
N ARG A 161 -2.95 15.18 11.82
CA ARG A 161 -4.02 16.13 12.19
C ARG A 161 -5.23 15.42 12.79
N LEU A 162 -5.64 14.27 12.24
CA LEU A 162 -6.77 13.49 12.77
C LEU A 162 -6.46 12.97 14.18
N LEU A 163 -5.27 12.41 14.38
CA LEU A 163 -4.83 11.96 15.69
C LEU A 163 -4.72 13.13 16.67
N LEU A 164 -4.19 14.29 16.25
CA LEU A 164 -4.07 15.48 17.08
C LEU A 164 -5.45 16.02 17.50
N ALA A 165 -6.39 16.12 16.57
CA ALA A 165 -7.75 16.61 16.83
C ALA A 165 -8.57 15.67 17.74
N LEU A 166 -8.17 14.40 17.83
CA LEU A 166 -8.71 13.42 18.76
C LEU A 166 -7.93 13.35 20.08
N ASP A 167 -6.90 14.18 20.28
CA ASP A 167 -5.99 14.10 21.44
C ASP A 167 -5.36 12.70 21.58
N LEU A 168 -4.93 12.14 20.44
CA LEU A 168 -4.32 10.82 20.31
C LEU A 168 -2.92 10.86 19.69
N LEU A 169 -2.38 12.01 19.29
CA LEU A 169 -1.08 12.06 18.60
C LEU A 169 0.08 11.82 19.58
N PRO A 170 0.83 10.69 19.49
CA PRO A 170 1.86 10.35 20.48
C PRO A 170 3.16 11.15 20.30
N ALA A 171 3.77 11.06 19.11
CA ALA A 171 4.97 11.82 18.77
C ALA A 171 4.59 13.22 18.27
N LYS A 172 5.14 14.24 18.93
CA LYS A 172 4.91 15.66 18.60
C LYS A 172 6.05 16.31 17.82
N ASP A 173 7.11 15.57 17.55
CA ASP A 173 8.24 15.95 16.71
C ASP A 173 8.74 14.70 15.98
N PHE A 174 8.63 14.66 14.65
CA PHE A 174 9.02 13.50 13.85
C PHE A 174 9.32 13.87 12.39
N PHE A 175 10.20 13.11 11.74
CA PHE A 175 10.51 13.26 10.33
C PHE A 175 9.65 12.38 9.43
N VAL A 176 9.26 12.92 8.28
CA VAL A 176 8.55 12.23 7.21
C VAL A 176 9.39 12.28 5.93
N SER A 177 9.56 11.13 5.31
CA SER A 177 10.17 11.00 3.99
C SER A 177 9.13 11.18 2.89
N PRO A 178 9.31 12.15 1.97
CA PRO A 178 8.54 12.26 0.75
C PRO A 178 9.01 11.27 -0.32
N ASN A 179 10.11 10.54 -0.08
CA ASN A 179 10.55 9.51 -1.01
C ASN A 179 9.53 8.37 -1.08
N ILE A 180 9.35 7.86 -2.29
CA ILE A 180 8.45 6.73 -2.58
C ILE A 180 9.00 5.38 -2.07
N PHE A 181 10.30 5.33 -1.74
CA PHE A 181 10.94 4.32 -0.91
C PHE A 181 12.30 4.86 -0.42
N ASP A 182 12.78 4.35 0.72
CA ASP A 182 14.09 4.69 1.27
C ASP A 182 14.99 3.45 1.39
N GLN A 183 16.26 3.61 1.06
CA GLN A 183 17.22 2.49 1.01
C GLN A 183 18.44 2.67 1.92
N GLN A 184 18.53 3.82 2.58
CA GLN A 184 19.68 4.22 3.38
C GLN A 184 19.35 4.15 4.86
N GLN A 185 20.37 3.83 5.66
CA GLN A 185 20.29 3.98 7.10
C GLN A 185 20.15 5.46 7.44
N MET A 186 19.15 5.82 8.25
CA MET A 186 18.97 7.20 8.66
C MET A 186 19.66 7.48 10.01
N PRO A 187 20.27 8.68 10.18
CA PRO A 187 20.95 9.06 11.42
C PRO A 187 19.97 9.27 12.58
N VAL A 188 18.72 9.64 12.27
CA VAL A 188 17.57 9.70 13.19
C VAL A 188 16.40 8.91 12.61
N PRO A 189 15.38 8.55 13.40
CA PRO A 189 14.20 7.86 12.90
C PRO A 189 13.41 8.71 11.89
N VAL A 190 13.02 8.11 10.76
CA VAL A 190 12.20 8.76 9.72
C VAL A 190 11.02 7.87 9.36
N LEU A 191 9.82 8.45 9.25
CA LEU A 191 8.66 7.75 8.71
C LEU A 191 8.76 7.64 7.19
N THR A 192 8.59 6.44 6.63
CA THR A 192 8.73 6.19 5.19
C THR A 192 7.61 5.30 4.65
N LYS A 193 7.26 5.46 3.38
CA LYS A 193 6.30 4.58 2.69
C LYS A 193 6.79 3.15 2.57
N ALA A 194 8.08 2.98 2.24
CA ALA A 194 8.67 1.67 1.99
C ALA A 194 10.17 1.73 2.25
N ARG A 195 10.76 0.58 2.63
CA ARG A 195 12.22 0.49 2.75
C ARG A 195 12.78 -0.82 2.27
N VAL A 196 14.08 -0.81 2.02
CA VAL A 196 14.84 -2.05 1.81
C VAL A 196 14.99 -2.84 3.12
N VAL A 197 15.02 -4.17 3.03
CA VAL A 197 15.11 -5.08 4.18
C VAL A 197 16.31 -4.83 5.09
N PHE A 198 17.39 -4.24 4.56
CA PHE A 198 18.66 -4.02 5.28
C PHE A 198 18.83 -2.61 5.87
N ALA A 199 17.98 -1.64 5.53
CA ALA A 199 18.00 -0.32 6.16
C ALA A 199 17.23 -0.33 7.49
N ARG A 200 17.65 0.48 8.47
CA ARG A 200 17.00 0.70 9.77
C ARG A 200 16.77 2.20 10.00
N ASN A 201 16.10 2.53 11.11
CA ASN A 201 15.61 3.88 11.45
C ASN A 201 14.64 4.45 10.41
N LEU A 202 13.95 3.54 9.72
CA LEU A 202 12.96 3.84 8.70
C LEU A 202 11.67 3.14 9.11
N LEU A 203 10.82 3.86 9.83
CA LEU A 203 9.54 3.34 10.32
C LEU A 203 8.52 3.38 9.19
N ARG A 204 8.07 2.22 8.75
CA ARG A 204 7.15 2.13 7.62
C ARG A 204 5.76 2.56 8.02
N VAL A 205 5.19 3.42 7.21
CA VAL A 205 3.81 3.88 7.28
C VAL A 205 3.02 3.40 6.05
N PRO A 206 1.68 3.35 6.14
CA PRO A 206 0.83 3.02 5.00
C PRO A 206 1.05 4.00 3.83
N SER A 207 0.90 3.49 2.62
CA SER A 207 0.95 4.30 1.40
C SER A 207 -0.24 5.26 1.36
N TYR A 208 -0.08 6.43 0.75
CA TYR A 208 -1.10 7.47 0.74
C TYR A 208 -2.47 7.02 0.25
N GLU A 209 -2.52 6.06 -0.67
CA GLU A 209 -3.75 5.48 -1.20
C GLU A 209 -4.55 4.70 -0.15
N LEU A 210 -3.92 4.29 0.94
CA LEU A 210 -4.55 3.59 2.06
C LEU A 210 -5.04 4.55 3.14
N VAL A 211 -4.54 5.79 3.16
CA VAL A 211 -4.89 6.79 4.17
C VAL A 211 -6.11 7.57 3.71
N GLY A 212 -7.25 6.88 3.60
CA GLY A 212 -8.50 7.46 3.11
C GLY A 212 -9.55 6.41 2.79
N PRO A 213 -10.70 6.82 2.24
CA PRO A 213 -11.81 5.93 1.97
C PRO A 213 -11.61 5.06 0.72
N LEU A 214 -10.53 5.25 -0.05
CA LEU A 214 -10.31 4.59 -1.34
C LEU A 214 -10.38 3.05 -1.22
N LEU A 215 -9.68 2.45 -0.27
CA LEU A 215 -9.67 0.99 -0.15
C LEU A 215 -11.02 0.45 0.35
N ASP A 216 -11.67 1.15 1.27
CA ASP A 216 -13.02 0.82 1.72
C ASP A 216 -14.00 0.86 0.54
N LYS A 217 -13.94 1.93 -0.28
CA LYS A 217 -14.74 2.07 -1.50
C LYS A 217 -14.48 0.94 -2.48
N ILE A 218 -13.21 0.68 -2.81
CA ILE A 218 -12.84 -0.43 -3.71
C ILE A 218 -13.45 -1.73 -3.20
N ARG A 219 -13.29 -2.05 -1.91
CA ARG A 219 -13.79 -3.28 -1.30
C ARG A 219 -15.32 -3.39 -1.39
N THR A 220 -16.05 -2.31 -1.17
CA THR A 220 -17.52 -2.27 -1.32
C THR A 220 -17.95 -2.46 -2.78
N ASP A 221 -17.19 -1.91 -3.72
CA ASP A 221 -17.47 -2.00 -5.16
C ASP A 221 -17.08 -3.38 -5.76
N LEU A 222 -16.32 -4.22 -5.04
CA LEU A 222 -15.93 -5.55 -5.51
C LEU A 222 -17.14 -6.49 -5.57
N VAL A 223 -17.54 -6.85 -6.79
CA VAL A 223 -18.55 -7.88 -7.02
C VAL A 223 -17.97 -9.28 -6.70
N ALA A 224 -18.55 -9.96 -5.71
CA ALA A 224 -18.10 -11.29 -5.32
C ALA A 224 -18.42 -12.35 -6.39
N ILE A 225 -17.37 -12.95 -6.97
CA ILE A 225 -17.50 -14.11 -7.87
C ILE A 225 -17.26 -15.40 -7.06
N PRO A 226 -18.18 -16.39 -7.09
CA PRO A 226 -17.99 -17.66 -6.40
C PRO A 226 -16.71 -18.37 -6.85
N TRP A 227 -15.96 -18.98 -5.91
CA TRP A 227 -14.69 -19.66 -6.21
C TRP A 227 -14.81 -20.71 -7.34
N ALA A 228 -15.91 -21.46 -7.38
CA ALA A 228 -16.16 -22.48 -8.39
C ALA A 228 -16.36 -21.91 -9.82
N ALA A 229 -16.79 -20.64 -9.93
CA ALA A 229 -16.99 -19.96 -11.20
C ALA A 229 -15.72 -19.28 -11.73
N LYS A 230 -14.66 -19.21 -10.93
CA LYS A 230 -13.39 -18.57 -11.31
C LYS A 230 -12.54 -19.49 -12.18
N GLU A 231 -11.88 -18.94 -13.19
CA GLU A 231 -10.94 -19.63 -14.08
C GLU A 231 -9.66 -20.02 -13.32
N PRO A 232 -9.17 -21.28 -13.39
CA PRO A 232 -7.99 -21.76 -12.67
C PRO A 232 -6.67 -21.34 -13.35
N ARG A 233 -6.54 -20.06 -13.68
CA ARG A 233 -5.35 -19.42 -14.26
C ARG A 233 -4.94 -18.21 -13.44
N LEU A 234 -3.65 -17.89 -13.55
CA LEU A 234 -3.08 -16.70 -12.95
C LEU A 234 -3.24 -15.51 -13.89
N PHE A 235 -3.79 -14.41 -13.38
CA PHE A 235 -4.08 -13.23 -14.16
C PHE A 235 -3.27 -12.01 -13.70
N TRP A 236 -2.85 -11.20 -14.68
CA TRP A 236 -2.25 -9.91 -14.45
C TRP A 236 -2.41 -8.94 -15.62
N ARG A 237 -2.74 -7.69 -15.31
CA ARG A 237 -2.61 -6.54 -16.22
C ARG A 237 -1.92 -5.40 -15.48
N GLY A 238 -0.93 -4.78 -16.09
CA GLY A 238 -0.27 -3.64 -15.46
C GLY A 238 0.63 -2.86 -16.39
N GLY A 239 0.95 -1.64 -16.00
CA GLY A 239 1.89 -0.80 -16.73
C GLY A 239 3.32 -1.32 -16.59
N MET A 240 4.11 -1.11 -17.62
CA MET A 240 5.54 -1.27 -17.53
C MET A 240 6.14 -0.14 -16.70
N ARG A 241 6.96 -0.50 -15.73
CA ARG A 241 7.69 0.42 -14.86
C ARG A 241 9.11 -0.12 -14.71
N SER A 242 10.07 0.75 -14.35
CA SER A 242 11.40 0.29 -13.93
C SER A 242 11.25 -0.64 -12.71
N PHE A 243 12.29 -1.39 -12.36
CA PHE A 243 12.32 -2.17 -11.13
C PHE A 243 13.66 -1.91 -10.43
N ASN A 244 13.67 -1.89 -9.10
CA ASN A 244 14.91 -1.79 -8.34
C ASN A 244 15.32 -3.19 -7.88
N SER A 245 16.49 -3.64 -8.33
CA SER A 245 17.08 -4.88 -7.84
C SER A 245 17.99 -4.56 -6.68
N CYS A 246 17.82 -5.25 -5.55
CA CYS A 246 18.67 -5.06 -4.37
C CYS A 246 19.44 -6.33 -4.04
N GLY A 247 20.77 -6.28 -4.14
CA GLY A 247 21.66 -7.40 -3.82
C GLY A 247 22.44 -7.14 -2.52
N CYS A 248 22.79 -8.21 -1.82
CA CYS A 248 23.69 -8.20 -0.67
C CYS A 248 24.81 -9.24 -0.88
N ARG A 249 26.08 -8.90 -0.63
CA ARG A 249 27.21 -9.83 -0.75
C ARG A 249 27.09 -11.06 0.16
N SER A 250 26.36 -10.94 1.25
CA SER A 250 26.16 -11.97 2.28
C SER A 250 24.81 -12.68 2.21
N GLY A 251 24.01 -12.43 1.18
CA GLY A 251 22.75 -13.16 0.93
C GLY A 251 21.61 -12.84 1.92
N ALA A 252 20.71 -13.82 2.12
CA ALA A 252 19.43 -13.66 2.81
C ALA A 252 19.52 -13.31 4.32
N GLN A 253 20.70 -13.22 4.92
CA GLN A 253 20.88 -13.00 6.37
C GLN A 253 20.22 -11.71 6.90
N HIS A 254 20.13 -10.67 6.06
CA HIS A 254 19.50 -9.39 6.40
C HIS A 254 17.97 -9.41 6.31
N TRP A 255 17.38 -10.46 5.74
CA TRP A 255 15.94 -10.61 5.67
C TRP A 255 15.36 -10.98 7.03
N PRO A 256 14.14 -10.53 7.36
CA PRO A 256 13.41 -11.03 8.52
C PRO A 256 13.31 -12.56 8.44
N ALA A 257 13.46 -13.26 9.58
CA ALA A 257 13.55 -14.71 9.62
C ALA A 257 12.48 -15.43 8.76
N ARG A 258 11.23 -14.94 8.81
CA ARG A 258 10.11 -15.48 8.03
C ARG A 258 10.25 -15.39 6.50
N TRP A 259 11.10 -14.50 5.99
CA TRP A 259 11.30 -14.28 4.55
C TRP A 259 12.62 -14.89 4.03
N ARG A 260 13.53 -15.32 4.91
CA ARG A 260 14.87 -15.80 4.53
C ARG A 260 14.84 -16.99 3.58
N SER A 261 13.90 -17.91 3.81
CA SER A 261 13.71 -19.12 2.98
C SER A 261 12.98 -18.84 1.66
N LEU A 262 12.44 -17.64 1.47
CA LEU A 262 11.52 -17.32 0.38
C LEU A 262 12.18 -16.53 -0.75
N ASN A 263 13.34 -15.91 -0.53
CA ASN A 263 14.09 -15.25 -1.59
C ASN A 263 15.51 -15.84 -1.73
N GLY A 264 15.65 -16.78 -2.67
CA GLY A 264 16.94 -17.34 -3.11
C GLY A 264 17.44 -16.77 -4.44
N SER A 265 16.88 -15.65 -4.91
CA SER A 265 17.20 -15.11 -6.23
C SER A 265 18.61 -14.49 -6.28
N GLN A 266 19.49 -15.09 -7.09
CA GLN A 266 20.83 -14.55 -7.42
C GLN A 266 20.81 -13.71 -8.72
N LEU A 267 19.67 -13.70 -9.43
CA LEU A 267 19.59 -13.37 -10.85
C LEU A 267 19.54 -11.88 -11.22
N LEU A 268 19.44 -10.97 -10.25
CA LEU A 268 19.24 -9.54 -10.54
C LEU A 268 20.38 -8.62 -10.06
N ALA A 269 21.46 -9.19 -9.53
CA ALA A 269 22.66 -8.40 -9.22
C ALA A 269 23.43 -8.12 -10.52
N ARG A 270 23.13 -7.03 -11.26
CA ARG A 270 24.07 -6.51 -12.26
C ARG A 270 23.83 -5.06 -12.71
N VAL A 271 24.99 -4.39 -12.83
CA VAL A 271 25.31 -2.99 -13.17
C VAL A 271 24.90 -2.01 -12.08
N PRO A 272 25.82 -1.39 -11.32
CA PRO A 272 25.49 -0.27 -10.44
C PRO A 272 25.52 1.06 -11.23
N PRO A 273 24.39 1.76 -11.45
CA PRO A 273 24.40 3.20 -11.67
C PRO A 273 23.95 3.91 -10.38
N GLY A 274 24.77 4.87 -9.96
CA GLY A 274 24.77 5.45 -8.62
C GLY A 274 23.43 6.01 -8.15
N SER A 275 23.00 5.51 -6.98
CA SER A 275 22.08 6.20 -6.08
C SER A 275 22.79 6.75 -4.83
N CYS A 276 24.13 6.77 -4.85
CA CYS A 276 24.98 7.33 -3.80
C CYS A 276 25.78 8.56 -4.26
N HIS A 277 25.62 9.04 -5.51
CA HIS A 277 26.43 10.17 -6.01
C HIS A 277 26.15 11.48 -5.26
N ASP A 278 24.95 11.63 -4.69
CA ASP A 278 24.53 12.81 -3.93
C ASP A 278 24.52 12.57 -2.41
N GLN A 279 25.21 11.53 -1.92
CA GLN A 279 25.10 11.06 -0.53
C GLN A 279 26.49 10.92 0.11
N PRO A 280 26.69 11.32 1.38
CA PRO A 280 27.97 11.16 2.07
C PRO A 280 28.48 9.71 2.03
N PRO A 281 29.78 9.47 1.77
CA PRO A 281 30.36 8.13 1.64
C PRO A 281 30.08 7.20 2.83
N GLU A 282 29.98 7.76 4.03
CA GLU A 282 29.75 7.05 5.30
C GLU A 282 28.36 6.39 5.37
N LEU A 283 27.36 6.96 4.66
CA LEU A 283 25.98 6.45 4.56
C LEU A 283 25.81 5.41 3.42
N CYS A 284 26.83 5.22 2.58
CA CYS A 284 26.86 4.23 1.49
C CYS A 284 27.75 3.00 1.82
N SER A 285 28.01 2.74 3.12
CA SER A 285 29.00 1.76 3.60
C SER A 285 28.52 0.30 3.63
N SER A 286 27.32 -0.02 3.13
CA SER A 286 26.76 -1.36 3.30
C SER A 286 27.25 -2.36 2.24
N SER A 287 27.46 -3.61 2.64
CA SER A 287 27.70 -4.75 1.71
C SER A 287 26.48 -5.09 0.84
N CYS A 288 25.39 -4.34 1.01
CA CYS A 288 24.15 -4.38 0.27
C CYS A 288 23.96 -3.09 -0.55
N GLY A 289 23.24 -3.19 -1.66
CA GLY A 289 22.91 -2.03 -2.46
C GLY A 289 21.76 -2.33 -3.42
N CYS A 290 20.97 -1.31 -3.72
CA CYS A 290 19.99 -1.39 -4.79
C CYS A 290 20.51 -0.73 -6.05
N THR A 291 20.05 -1.26 -7.16
CA THR A 291 20.38 -0.84 -8.51
C THR A 291 19.06 -0.58 -9.22
N ARG A 292 18.92 0.63 -9.75
CA ARG A 292 17.82 0.93 -10.65
C ARG A 292 18.02 0.19 -11.96
N HIS A 293 17.06 -0.65 -12.34
CA HIS A 293 17.09 -1.32 -13.63
C HIS A 293 16.70 -0.33 -14.74
N VAL A 294 17.67 0.05 -15.56
CA VAL A 294 17.41 0.81 -16.80
C VAL A 294 16.87 -0.16 -17.84
N THR A 295 15.64 0.08 -18.30
CA THR A 295 14.98 -0.77 -19.29
C THR A 295 15.22 -0.23 -20.70
N ASN A 296 15.89 -1.00 -21.53
CA ASN A 296 16.14 -0.75 -22.95
C ASN A 296 16.01 -2.09 -23.71
N ARG A 297 16.23 -2.11 -25.03
CA ARG A 297 16.07 -3.32 -25.86
C ARG A 297 16.90 -4.53 -25.38
N SER A 298 18.10 -4.33 -24.83
CA SER A 298 18.96 -5.43 -24.36
C SER A 298 18.64 -5.88 -22.93
N SER A 299 18.11 -4.97 -22.11
CA SER A 299 17.80 -5.22 -20.71
C SER A 299 16.31 -5.50 -20.43
N PHE A 300 15.44 -5.36 -21.44
CA PHE A 300 13.98 -5.48 -21.34
C PHE A 300 13.52 -6.77 -20.68
N ARG A 301 14.15 -7.89 -21.07
CA ARG A 301 13.87 -9.25 -20.55
C ARG A 301 14.15 -9.43 -19.05
N PHE A 302 14.88 -8.48 -18.44
CA PHE A 302 15.19 -8.52 -17.01
C PHE A 302 14.19 -7.74 -16.16
N SER A 303 13.29 -6.95 -16.77
CA SER A 303 12.15 -6.37 -16.06
C SER A 303 11.25 -7.48 -15.53
N ASN A 304 10.85 -7.38 -14.26
CA ASN A 304 9.98 -8.35 -13.60
C ASN A 304 8.64 -8.52 -14.33
N ARG A 305 7.96 -7.42 -14.66
CA ARG A 305 6.66 -7.43 -15.35
C ARG A 305 6.76 -7.96 -16.78
N VAL A 306 7.86 -7.68 -17.47
CA VAL A 306 8.14 -8.28 -18.79
C VAL A 306 8.35 -9.78 -18.68
N ARG A 307 9.14 -10.23 -17.70
CA ARG A 307 9.39 -11.66 -17.48
C ARG A 307 8.09 -12.41 -17.16
N LEU A 308 7.21 -11.83 -16.35
CA LEU A 308 5.89 -12.37 -16.11
C LEU A 308 5.07 -12.53 -17.42
N CYS A 309 5.11 -11.53 -18.30
CA CYS A 309 4.45 -11.60 -19.61
C CYS A 309 5.08 -12.65 -20.54
N GLU A 310 6.40 -12.84 -20.49
CA GLU A 310 7.09 -13.92 -21.21
C GLU A 310 6.73 -15.31 -20.68
N ILE A 311 6.60 -15.47 -19.35
CA ILE A 311 6.08 -16.70 -18.74
C ILE A 311 4.65 -16.97 -19.23
N SER A 312 3.79 -15.94 -19.30
CA SER A 312 2.45 -16.06 -19.87
C SER A 312 2.46 -16.50 -21.34
N ARG A 313 3.39 -15.97 -22.14
CA ARG A 313 3.55 -16.38 -23.55
C ARG A 313 3.99 -17.84 -23.67
N GLN A 314 4.81 -18.35 -22.75
CA GLN A 314 5.30 -19.73 -22.75
C GLN A 314 4.31 -20.73 -22.13
N HIS A 315 3.48 -20.28 -21.19
CA HIS A 315 2.52 -21.09 -20.45
C HIS A 315 1.12 -20.45 -20.45
N PRO A 316 0.51 -20.22 -21.64
CA PRO A 316 -0.76 -19.52 -21.74
C PRO A 316 -1.91 -20.27 -21.05
N ASP A 317 -1.82 -21.58 -20.90
CA ASP A 317 -2.77 -22.43 -20.19
C ASP A 317 -2.74 -22.24 -18.66
N LEU A 318 -1.67 -21.64 -18.12
CA LEU A 318 -1.47 -21.40 -16.68
C LEU A 318 -1.54 -19.91 -16.32
N VAL A 319 -1.07 -19.04 -17.21
CA VAL A 319 -0.87 -17.61 -16.92
C VAL A 319 -1.42 -16.76 -18.06
N ASP A 320 -2.26 -15.79 -17.72
CA ASP A 320 -2.64 -14.66 -18.54
C ASP A 320 -2.08 -13.36 -17.95
N ALA A 321 -0.87 -12.98 -18.37
CA ALA A 321 -0.22 -11.74 -17.94
C ALA A 321 0.21 -10.91 -19.13
N LYS A 322 -0.20 -9.63 -19.14
CA LYS A 322 0.09 -8.67 -20.22
C LYS A 322 0.36 -7.27 -19.70
N LEU A 323 1.23 -6.55 -20.41
CA LEU A 323 1.44 -5.11 -20.22
C LEU A 323 0.23 -4.34 -20.74
N ALA A 324 -0.48 -3.67 -19.84
CA ALA A 324 -1.63 -2.82 -20.18
C ALA A 324 -1.21 -1.44 -20.69
N TYR A 325 0.02 -1.03 -20.35
CA TYR A 325 0.56 0.28 -20.68
C TYR A 325 2.08 0.21 -20.75
N ILE A 326 2.69 0.91 -21.70
CA ILE A 326 4.14 1.12 -21.79
C ILE A 326 4.34 2.63 -21.80
N PRO A 327 5.07 3.23 -20.83
CA PRO A 327 5.32 4.67 -20.84
C PRO A 327 6.04 5.14 -22.10
N ASP A 328 5.86 6.40 -22.48
CA ASP A 328 6.48 6.97 -23.67
C ASP A 328 8.01 7.03 -23.59
N SER A 329 8.55 7.11 -22.37
CA SER A 329 9.99 6.93 -22.11
C SER A 329 10.54 5.58 -22.56
N TYR A 330 9.66 4.62 -22.85
CA TYR A 330 9.97 3.30 -23.40
C TYR A 330 9.23 3.03 -24.72
N GLY A 331 8.81 4.09 -25.42
CA GLY A 331 8.00 4.00 -26.63
C GLY A 331 8.63 3.11 -27.72
N GLU A 332 9.96 3.14 -27.84
CA GLU A 332 10.74 2.31 -28.76
C GLU A 332 10.54 0.80 -28.57
N LEU A 333 10.08 0.38 -27.38
CA LEU A 333 9.88 -1.03 -27.02
C LEU A 333 8.44 -1.50 -27.35
N ARG A 334 7.51 -0.58 -27.66
CA ARG A 334 6.11 -0.92 -27.95
C ARG A 334 5.98 -1.86 -29.16
N PRO A 335 6.60 -1.62 -30.33
CA PRO A 335 6.47 -2.53 -31.48
C PRO A 335 6.96 -3.95 -31.14
N TRP A 336 8.13 -4.05 -30.50
CA TRP A 336 8.70 -5.32 -30.07
C TRP A 336 7.81 -6.07 -29.08
N ALA A 337 7.25 -5.38 -28.08
CA ALA A 337 6.34 -5.97 -27.11
C ALA A 337 5.03 -6.45 -27.77
N SER A 338 4.52 -5.71 -28.76
CA SER A 338 3.34 -6.06 -29.54
C SER A 338 3.56 -7.27 -30.44
N GLU A 339 4.66 -7.31 -31.20
CA GLU A 339 5.03 -8.45 -32.05
C GLU A 339 5.13 -9.77 -31.25
N ARG A 340 5.63 -9.67 -30.02
CA ARG A 340 5.75 -10.79 -29.09
C ARG A 340 4.47 -11.08 -28.30
N ARG A 341 3.39 -10.35 -28.56
CA ARG A 341 2.08 -10.47 -27.89
C ARG A 341 2.19 -10.32 -26.37
N LEU A 342 3.01 -9.39 -25.89
CA LEU A 342 3.19 -9.11 -24.46
C LEU A 342 2.26 -8.00 -23.95
N VAL A 343 1.54 -7.32 -24.83
CA VAL A 343 0.62 -6.22 -24.51
C VAL A 343 -0.85 -6.64 -24.65
N ALA A 344 -1.73 -6.00 -23.87
CA ALA A 344 -3.18 -6.11 -23.99
C ALA A 344 -3.83 -4.81 -23.48
N SER A 345 -5.15 -4.68 -23.63
CA SER A 345 -5.90 -3.59 -23.01
C SER A 345 -5.87 -3.68 -21.48
N TYR A 346 -6.19 -2.55 -20.84
CA TYR A 346 -6.46 -2.52 -19.40
C TYR A 346 -7.62 -3.47 -19.05
N ALA A 347 -7.49 -4.20 -17.94
CA ALA A 347 -8.57 -5.04 -17.40
C ALA A 347 -9.19 -4.38 -16.18
N GLN A 348 -10.51 -4.21 -16.24
CA GLN A 348 -11.30 -3.71 -15.11
C GLN A 348 -11.24 -4.70 -13.94
N PRO A 349 -11.37 -4.25 -12.67
CA PRO A 349 -11.37 -5.14 -11.52
C PRO A 349 -12.27 -6.37 -11.69
N ALA A 350 -13.50 -6.19 -12.19
CA ALA A 350 -14.45 -7.27 -12.43
C ALA A 350 -13.92 -8.39 -13.34
N GLU A 351 -13.15 -8.06 -14.38
CA GLU A 351 -12.49 -9.05 -15.25
C GLU A 351 -11.45 -9.84 -14.46
N GLN A 352 -10.63 -9.17 -13.65
CA GLN A 352 -9.58 -9.81 -12.85
C GLN A 352 -10.21 -10.76 -11.79
N LEU A 353 -11.35 -10.38 -11.22
CA LEU A 353 -12.07 -11.21 -10.24
C LEU A 353 -12.53 -12.56 -10.82
N SER A 354 -12.62 -12.70 -12.14
CA SER A 354 -12.99 -13.97 -12.78
C SER A 354 -11.89 -15.03 -12.71
N PHE A 355 -10.69 -14.69 -12.24
CA PHE A 355 -9.56 -15.62 -12.13
C PHE A 355 -9.33 -16.07 -10.70
N LYS A 356 -9.00 -17.35 -10.52
CA LYS A 356 -8.69 -17.92 -9.19
C LYS A 356 -7.39 -17.36 -8.63
N TYR A 357 -6.42 -17.02 -9.48
CA TYR A 357 -5.10 -16.59 -9.03
C TYR A 357 -4.78 -15.18 -9.55
N LEU A 358 -4.38 -14.29 -8.63
CA LEU A 358 -3.96 -12.93 -8.94
C LEU A 358 -2.52 -12.75 -8.47
N ILE A 359 -1.68 -12.03 -9.21
CA ILE A 359 -0.30 -11.78 -8.80
C ILE A 359 -0.03 -10.30 -8.51
N SER A 360 0.57 -10.05 -7.35
CA SER A 360 1.16 -8.78 -6.96
C SER A 360 2.64 -8.79 -7.31
N THR A 361 3.03 -7.83 -8.16
CA THR A 361 4.41 -7.66 -8.64
C THR A 361 4.81 -6.21 -8.51
N ASP A 362 5.99 -5.97 -7.95
CA ASP A 362 6.44 -4.61 -7.68
C ASP A 362 6.67 -3.83 -9.00
N GLY A 363 6.65 -2.51 -8.90
CA GLY A 363 6.88 -1.59 -10.02
C GLY A 363 8.21 -0.86 -9.88
N SER A 364 8.21 0.44 -10.17
CA SER A 364 9.37 1.33 -9.92
C SER A 364 9.77 1.33 -8.44
N THR A 365 8.85 0.99 -7.56
CA THR A 365 9.01 0.93 -6.11
C THR A 365 8.41 -0.38 -5.58
N ILE A 366 7.28 -0.31 -4.90
CA ILE A 366 6.51 -1.41 -4.33
C ILE A 366 5.18 -1.57 -5.08
N ASP A 367 4.51 -2.69 -4.91
CA ASP A 367 3.08 -2.78 -5.20
C ASP A 367 2.28 -2.33 -3.95
N ASP A 368 1.84 -1.09 -3.94
CA ASP A 368 1.34 -0.32 -2.79
C ASP A 368 -0.19 -0.19 -2.71
N THR A 369 -0.89 -0.57 -3.76
CA THR A 369 -2.36 -0.43 -3.85
C THR A 369 -3.03 -1.72 -4.26
N ARG A 370 -2.40 -2.45 -5.18
CA ARG A 370 -3.05 -3.58 -5.83
C ARG A 370 -3.19 -4.77 -4.90
N ILE A 371 -2.15 -5.06 -4.13
CA ILE A 371 -2.17 -6.18 -3.19
C ILE A 371 -3.33 -6.05 -2.19
N TYR A 372 -3.60 -4.84 -1.69
CA TYR A 372 -4.62 -4.64 -0.65
C TYR A 372 -6.04 -4.95 -1.14
N TRP A 373 -6.41 -4.54 -2.35
CA TRP A 373 -7.71 -4.92 -2.91
C TRP A 373 -7.72 -6.37 -3.41
N MET A 374 -6.58 -6.88 -3.93
CA MET A 374 -6.46 -8.29 -4.33
C MET A 374 -6.72 -9.23 -3.16
N LEU A 375 -6.28 -8.88 -1.94
CA LEU A 375 -6.58 -9.67 -0.74
C LEU A 375 -8.09 -9.69 -0.43
N SER A 376 -8.83 -8.65 -0.82
CA SER A 376 -10.29 -8.56 -0.66
C SER A 376 -11.09 -9.28 -1.77
N SER A 377 -10.43 -9.68 -2.86
CA SER A 377 -11.06 -10.22 -4.08
C SER A 377 -11.72 -11.60 -3.95
N GLY A 378 -11.32 -12.38 -2.94
CA GLY A 378 -11.64 -13.81 -2.84
C GLY A 378 -10.92 -14.68 -3.88
N SER A 379 -9.95 -14.13 -4.62
CA SER A 379 -8.97 -14.87 -5.40
C SER A 379 -7.70 -15.11 -4.58
N LEU A 380 -6.98 -16.19 -4.87
CA LEU A 380 -5.70 -16.49 -4.23
C LEU A 380 -4.63 -15.52 -4.76
N VAL A 381 -3.97 -14.82 -3.85
CA VAL A 381 -2.89 -13.90 -4.18
C VAL A 381 -1.56 -14.66 -4.25
N PHE A 382 -0.81 -14.41 -5.31
CA PHE A 382 0.61 -14.70 -5.45
C PHE A 382 1.36 -13.39 -5.22
N LYS A 383 2.37 -13.35 -4.35
CA LYS A 383 3.18 -12.14 -4.11
C LYS A 383 4.62 -12.40 -4.48
N GLN A 384 5.12 -11.60 -5.42
CA GLN A 384 6.55 -11.52 -5.69
C GLN A 384 7.28 -10.99 -4.46
N ILE A 385 8.24 -11.76 -3.94
CA ILE A 385 9.03 -11.40 -2.76
C ILE A 385 10.28 -10.66 -3.22
N THR A 386 10.38 -9.39 -2.84
CA THR A 386 11.50 -8.51 -3.21
C THR A 386 12.10 -7.91 -1.94
N ALA A 387 13.29 -7.32 -2.06
CA ALA A 387 13.96 -6.68 -0.93
C ALA A 387 13.25 -5.40 -0.44
N LEU A 388 12.22 -4.93 -1.14
CA LEU A 388 11.42 -3.78 -0.75
C LEU A 388 10.24 -4.25 0.12
N LEU A 389 10.19 -3.73 1.34
CA LEU A 389 9.10 -3.99 2.28
C LEU A 389 8.16 -2.78 2.31
N PRO A 390 6.94 -2.88 1.76
CA PRO A 390 5.87 -1.93 2.08
C PRO A 390 5.30 -2.21 3.49
N TYR A 391 4.45 -1.31 3.99
CA TYR A 391 3.59 -1.55 5.15
C TYR A 391 2.75 -2.83 5.02
N GLY A 392 2.42 -3.50 6.13
CA GLY A 392 1.31 -4.47 6.24
C GLY A 392 1.57 -5.83 5.60
N ILE A 393 2.43 -5.92 4.58
CA ILE A 393 2.93 -7.17 4.02
C ILE A 393 3.62 -8.05 5.08
N PRO A 394 4.35 -7.52 6.07
CA PRO A 394 4.75 -8.29 7.25
C PRO A 394 3.62 -9.02 7.98
N GLY A 395 2.43 -8.44 8.07
CA GLY A 395 1.28 -9.08 8.70
C GLY A 395 0.73 -10.26 7.91
N LEU A 396 1.00 -10.31 6.61
CA LEU A 396 0.65 -11.44 5.77
C LEU A 396 1.69 -12.56 5.91
N GLU A 397 1.23 -13.69 6.42
CA GLU A 397 2.01 -14.92 6.47
C GLU A 397 2.02 -15.68 5.12
N PRO A 398 3.21 -15.98 4.56
CA PRO A 398 3.38 -16.83 3.38
C PRO A 398 2.74 -18.21 3.58
N TRP A 399 2.11 -18.75 2.53
CA TRP A 399 1.35 -20.00 2.54
C TRP A 399 0.14 -20.05 3.48
N ARG A 400 -0.11 -18.99 4.25
CA ARG A 400 -1.35 -18.82 5.02
C ARG A 400 -2.31 -17.82 4.38
N HIS A 401 -1.80 -16.70 3.85
CA HIS A 401 -2.61 -15.66 3.20
C HIS A 401 -2.32 -15.54 1.70
N PHE A 402 -1.13 -15.90 1.25
CA PHE A 402 -0.74 -15.79 -0.16
C PHE A 402 0.34 -16.82 -0.50
N VAL A 403 0.53 -17.09 -1.79
CA VAL A 403 1.63 -17.91 -2.30
C VAL A 403 2.85 -17.01 -2.57
N PRO A 404 3.96 -17.15 -1.82
CA PRO A 404 5.17 -16.37 -2.10
C PRO A 404 5.75 -16.81 -3.45
N VAL A 405 6.30 -15.88 -4.23
CA VAL A 405 6.98 -16.16 -5.51
C VAL A 405 8.35 -15.49 -5.48
N ARG A 406 9.37 -16.18 -6.00
CA ARG A 406 10.72 -15.61 -6.07
C ARG A 406 10.74 -14.31 -6.86
N GLU A 407 11.70 -13.45 -6.53
CA GLU A 407 11.92 -12.17 -7.22
C GLU A 407 12.10 -12.36 -8.73
N ASP A 408 12.74 -13.45 -9.14
CA ASP A 408 13.01 -13.79 -10.53
C ASP A 408 11.89 -14.59 -11.24
N PHE A 409 10.79 -14.92 -10.55
CA PHE A 409 9.69 -15.80 -10.99
C PHE A 409 10.09 -17.24 -11.34
N GLY A 410 11.29 -17.70 -10.98
CA GLY A 410 11.79 -19.02 -11.36
C GLY A 410 10.94 -20.19 -10.83
N ASP A 411 10.13 -19.97 -9.80
CA ASP A 411 9.25 -20.96 -9.18
C ASP A 411 7.76 -20.72 -9.47
N LEU A 412 7.41 -19.72 -10.30
CA LEU A 412 6.01 -19.32 -10.51
C LEU A 412 5.18 -20.45 -11.15
N VAL A 413 5.68 -21.05 -12.23
CA VAL A 413 4.97 -22.09 -12.99
C VAL A 413 4.70 -23.32 -12.13
N GLU A 414 5.68 -23.73 -11.33
CA GLU A 414 5.55 -24.85 -10.39
C GLU A 414 4.47 -24.56 -9.35
N LYS A 415 4.47 -23.35 -8.78
CA LYS A 415 3.50 -22.93 -7.75
C LYS A 415 2.07 -22.82 -8.29
N ILE A 416 1.89 -22.41 -9.54
CA ILE A 416 0.56 -22.44 -10.18
C ILE A 416 0.09 -23.89 -10.39
N ARG A 417 0.98 -24.79 -10.82
CA ARG A 417 0.64 -26.22 -10.94
C ARG A 417 0.29 -26.84 -9.59
N TRP A 418 1.00 -26.46 -8.52
CA TRP A 418 0.63 -26.82 -7.15
C TRP A 418 -0.77 -26.29 -6.81
N ALA A 419 -1.07 -25.02 -7.10
CA ALA A 419 -2.36 -24.43 -6.79
C ALA A 419 -3.53 -25.14 -7.49
N ARG A 420 -3.36 -25.54 -8.76
CA ARG A 420 -4.37 -26.33 -9.49
C ARG A 420 -4.63 -27.70 -8.88
N ARG A 421 -3.63 -28.33 -8.24
CA ARG A 421 -3.79 -29.62 -7.55
C ARG A 421 -4.32 -29.49 -6.13
N ASN A 422 -4.32 -28.28 -5.57
CA ASN A 422 -4.67 -28.01 -4.17
C ASN A 422 -5.79 -26.96 -4.08
N ASP A 423 -6.86 -27.13 -4.87
CA ASP A 423 -7.92 -26.12 -5.03
C ASP A 423 -8.61 -25.75 -3.72
N ALA A 424 -8.88 -26.73 -2.85
CA ALA A 424 -9.48 -26.51 -1.54
C ALA A 424 -8.59 -25.65 -0.63
N GLU A 425 -7.28 -25.94 -0.59
CA GLU A 425 -6.33 -25.14 0.19
C GLU A 425 -6.19 -23.73 -0.38
N CYS A 426 -6.20 -23.58 -1.71
CA CYS A 426 -6.18 -22.28 -2.37
C CYS A 426 -7.39 -21.43 -1.98
N ARG A 427 -8.59 -22.03 -1.94
CA ARG A 427 -9.81 -21.36 -1.50
C ARG A 427 -9.72 -20.96 -0.03
N ALA A 428 -9.23 -21.84 0.85
CA ALA A 428 -9.06 -21.56 2.27
C ALA A 428 -8.06 -20.40 2.48
N MET A 429 -6.94 -20.39 1.75
CA MET A 429 -5.94 -19.33 1.79
C MET A 429 -6.50 -17.98 1.32
N ALA A 430 -7.26 -17.97 0.22
CA ALA A 430 -7.93 -16.77 -0.27
C ALA A 430 -8.95 -16.23 0.75
N SER A 431 -9.67 -17.11 1.46
CA SER A 431 -10.58 -16.71 2.54
C SER A 431 -9.84 -16.06 3.70
N ARG A 432 -8.74 -16.67 4.18
CA ARG A 432 -7.92 -16.11 5.26
C ARG A 432 -7.35 -14.74 4.89
N ALA A 433 -6.91 -14.56 3.65
CA ALA A 433 -6.47 -13.25 3.14
C ALA A 433 -7.58 -12.20 3.16
N LYS A 434 -8.78 -12.58 2.72
CA LYS A 434 -9.95 -11.70 2.73
C LYS A 434 -10.33 -11.29 4.15
N ASP A 435 -10.31 -12.22 5.08
CA ASP A 435 -10.59 -11.93 6.49
C ASP A 435 -9.53 -10.99 7.09
N PHE A 436 -8.25 -11.24 6.82
CA PHE A 436 -7.16 -10.36 7.23
C PHE A 436 -7.35 -8.93 6.69
N ALA A 437 -7.65 -8.79 5.39
CA ALA A 437 -7.85 -7.48 4.77
C ALA A 437 -9.06 -6.74 5.38
N ARG A 438 -10.16 -7.46 5.64
CA ARG A 438 -11.34 -6.89 6.30
C ARG A 438 -11.05 -6.41 7.72
N SER A 439 -10.14 -7.09 8.44
CA SER A 439 -9.79 -6.76 9.82
C SER A 439 -8.76 -5.64 9.96
N PHE A 440 -7.86 -5.45 9.00
CA PHE A 440 -6.69 -4.58 9.18
C PHE A 440 -6.49 -3.49 8.11
N PHE A 441 -7.24 -3.52 7.01
CA PHE A 441 -7.11 -2.52 5.94
C PHE A 441 -8.37 -1.65 5.78
N THR A 442 -8.95 -1.26 6.91
CA THR A 442 -9.98 -0.20 6.99
C THR A 442 -9.32 1.13 7.39
N GLU A 443 -9.96 2.27 7.10
CA GLU A 443 -9.38 3.59 7.40
C GLU A 443 -9.01 3.75 8.90
N GLU A 444 -9.86 3.27 9.82
CA GLU A 444 -9.55 3.29 11.27
C GLU A 444 -8.36 2.39 11.64
N GLN A 445 -8.20 1.23 11.00
CA GLN A 445 -7.07 0.32 11.26
C GLN A 445 -5.77 0.87 10.69
N ILE A 446 -5.83 1.55 9.54
CA ILE A 446 -4.71 2.29 8.97
C ILE A 446 -4.27 3.41 9.94
N LEU A 447 -5.22 4.19 10.48
CA LEU A 447 -4.93 5.21 11.49
C LEU A 447 -4.40 4.61 12.80
N HIS A 448 -4.94 3.46 13.23
CA HIS A 448 -4.44 2.74 14.41
C HIS A 448 -2.99 2.30 14.23
N TYR A 449 -2.63 1.80 13.04
CA TYR A 449 -1.24 1.46 12.76
C TYR A 449 -0.34 2.71 12.76
N ILE A 450 -0.75 3.81 12.14
CA ILE A 450 0.00 5.07 12.16
C ILE A 450 0.20 5.57 13.60
N PHE A 451 -0.84 5.48 14.44
CA PHE A 451 -0.73 5.76 15.88
C PHE A 451 0.35 4.89 16.53
N ARG A 452 0.36 3.57 16.29
CA ARG A 452 1.37 2.66 16.88
C ARG A 452 2.78 2.94 16.39
N VAL A 453 2.95 3.35 15.13
CA VAL A 453 4.24 3.80 14.61
C VAL A 453 4.71 5.05 15.32
N LEU A 454 3.84 6.05 15.50
CA LEU A 454 4.16 7.30 16.18
C LEU A 454 4.38 7.11 17.69
N GLU A 455 3.66 6.18 18.33
CA GLU A 455 3.91 5.76 19.71
C GLU A 455 5.33 5.19 19.82
N ALA A 456 5.69 4.22 18.97
CA ALA A 456 7.04 3.68 18.95
C ALA A 456 8.09 4.75 18.61
N TYR A 457 7.79 5.71 17.72
CA TYR A 457 8.67 6.83 17.42
C TYR A 457 8.92 7.69 18.65
N SER A 458 7.87 8.00 19.44
CA SER A 458 8.00 8.84 20.63
C SER A 458 8.93 8.22 21.69
N GLU A 459 9.00 6.89 21.78
CA GLU A 459 9.91 6.17 22.68
C GLU A 459 11.39 6.29 22.26
N LEU A 460 11.65 6.69 21.01
CA LEU A 460 12.99 6.90 20.46
C LEU A 460 13.51 8.31 20.73
N ILE A 461 12.67 9.28 21.09
CA ILE A 461 13.10 10.66 21.30
C ILE A 461 13.33 10.90 22.80
N GLU A 462 14.43 11.53 23.15
CA GLU A 462 14.68 11.97 24.54
C GLU A 462 13.73 13.11 24.90
N SER A 463 13.07 12.98 26.05
CA SER A 463 12.06 13.92 26.56
C SER A 463 12.66 15.21 27.08
#